data_AF-A0A1Z8A2D6-F1
#
_entry.id   AF-A0A1Z8A2D6-F1
#
_cell.length_a   1.000
_cell.length_b   1.000
_cell.length_c   1.000
_cell.angle_alpha   90.00
_cell.angle_beta   90.00
_cell.angle_gamma   90.00
#
_symmetry.space_group_name_H-M   'P 1'
#
loop_
_entity.id
_entity.type
_entity.pdbx_description
1 polymer ?
#
loop_
_entity_poly.entity_id
_entity_poly.type
_entity_poly.pdbx_seq_one_letter_code
_entity_poly.pdbx_strand_id
1 'polypeptide(L)'
;MALTQRGQKKLRDFEERKAAFIGLLEAYHRAAIEDTDEAGKNFALWQMRCEIVAPMSVREAIAKIIDTNDDRSRRATAHERLKEVMREDLNVSK
;
A
#
# COMPACT_ATOMS: atom_id res chain seq x y z
N MET A 1 3.30 -19.38 -27.41
CA MET A 1 3.32 -17.91 -27.29
C MET A 1 2.37 -17.36 -26.22
N ALA A 2 1.12 -17.83 -26.06
CA ALA A 2 0.17 -17.27 -25.08
C ALA A 2 0.56 -17.47 -23.59
N LEU A 3 1.26 -18.55 -23.24
CA LEU A 3 1.75 -18.81 -21.87
C LEU A 3 2.80 -17.78 -21.43
N THR A 4 3.65 -17.33 -22.36
CA THR A 4 4.72 -16.35 -22.11
C THR A 4 4.15 -14.96 -21.81
N GLN A 5 3.11 -14.55 -22.54
CA GLN A 5 2.43 -13.26 -22.32
C GLN A 5 1.70 -13.21 -20.97
N ARG A 6 1.05 -14.30 -20.55
CA ARG A 6 0.40 -14.39 -19.23
C ARG A 6 1.40 -14.29 -18.08
N GLY A 7 2.56 -14.94 -18.19
CA GLY A 7 3.64 -14.84 -17.20
C GLY A 7 4.20 -13.42 -17.09
N GLN A 8 4.45 -12.77 -18.23
CA GLN A 8 4.91 -11.38 -18.28
C GLN A 8 3.91 -10.40 -17.68
N LYS A 9 2.60 -10.59 -17.92
CA LYS A 9 1.56 -9.77 -17.30
C LYS A 9 1.59 -9.92 -15.77
N LYS A 10 1.60 -11.16 -15.26
CA LYS A 10 1.64 -11.42 -13.81
C LYS A 10 2.87 -10.79 -13.15
N LEU A 11 4.04 -10.90 -13.78
CA LEU A 11 5.26 -10.29 -13.27
C LEU A 11 5.16 -8.75 -13.25
N ARG A 12 4.62 -8.15 -14.31
CA ARG A 12 4.39 -6.70 -14.37
C ARG A 12 3.42 -6.24 -13.30
N ASP A 13 2.27 -6.90 -13.18
CA ASP A 13 1.26 -6.56 -12.18
C ASP A 13 1.87 -6.68 -10.76
N PHE A 14 2.72 -7.69 -10.52
CA PHE A 14 3.42 -7.87 -9.24
C PHE A 14 4.41 -6.74 -8.96
N GLU A 15 5.29 -6.38 -9.90
CA GLU A 15 6.26 -5.31 -9.72
C GLU A 15 5.57 -3.94 -9.56
N GLU A 16 4.48 -3.69 -10.27
CA GLU A 16 3.70 -2.46 -10.13
C GLU A 16 3.08 -2.34 -8.72
N ARG A 17 2.49 -3.42 -8.20
CA ARG A 17 1.94 -3.43 -6.84
C ARG A 17 3.02 -3.32 -5.78
N LYS A 18 4.11 -4.08 -5.90
CA LYS A 18 5.26 -4.01 -4.99
C LYS A 18 5.84 -2.59 -4.92
N ALA A 19 6.05 -1.95 -6.08
CA ALA A 19 6.54 -0.58 -6.12
C ALA A 19 5.57 0.41 -5.47
N ALA A 20 4.26 0.27 -5.71
CA ALA A 20 3.24 1.11 -5.07
C ALA A 20 3.24 0.92 -3.55
N PHE A 21 3.33 -0.31 -3.05
CA PHE A 21 3.32 -0.61 -1.62
C PHE A 21 4.56 -0.06 -0.92
N ILE A 22 5.75 -0.23 -1.50
CA ILE A 22 6.99 0.32 -0.94
C ILE A 22 6.92 1.84 -0.88
N GLY A 23 6.53 2.50 -1.99
CA GLY A 23 6.44 3.96 -2.04
C GLY A 23 5.39 4.52 -1.06
N LEU A 24 4.26 3.82 -0.86
CA LEU A 24 3.27 4.18 0.16
C LEU A 24 3.87 4.12 1.57
N LEU A 25 4.59 3.06 1.90
CA LEU A 25 5.18 2.89 3.24
C LEU A 25 6.25 3.94 3.52
N GLU A 26 7.10 4.24 2.53
CA GLU A 26 8.12 5.29 2.63
C GLU A 26 7.47 6.67 2.79
N ALA A 27 6.48 6.99 1.96
CA ALA A 27 5.78 8.27 2.03
C ALA A 27 4.99 8.44 3.34
N TYR A 28 4.37 7.36 3.83
CA TYR A 28 3.66 7.35 5.10
C TYR A 28 4.61 7.60 6.28
N HIS A 29 5.75 6.92 6.30
CA HIS A 29 6.79 7.14 7.31
C HIS A 29 7.29 8.58 7.28
N ARG A 30 7.58 9.10 6.09
CA ARG A 30 8.01 10.49 5.89
C ARG A 30 6.99 11.49 6.41
N ALA A 31 5.71 11.32 6.06
CA ALA A 31 4.63 12.18 6.55
C ALA A 31 4.52 12.16 8.08
N ALA A 32 4.71 10.99 8.70
CA ALA A 32 4.67 10.85 10.16
C ALA A 32 5.87 11.48 10.89
N ILE A 33 7.03 11.63 10.23
CA ILE A 33 8.23 12.26 10.82
C ILE A 33 8.25 13.76 10.56
N GLU A 34 8.03 14.17 9.30
CA GLU A 34 8.22 15.54 8.87
C GLU A 34 7.03 16.43 9.22
N ASP A 35 5.82 15.87 9.28
CA ASP A 35 4.57 16.59 9.56
C ASP A 35 4.39 17.85 8.68
N THR A 36 4.81 17.76 7.41
CA THR A 36 4.66 18.82 6.41
C THR A 36 3.54 18.52 5.43
N ASP A 37 2.91 19.56 4.90
CA ASP A 37 1.92 19.45 3.82
C ASP A 37 2.49 18.76 2.57
N GLU A 38 3.76 19.01 2.24
CA GLU A 38 4.45 18.33 1.13
C GLU A 38 4.54 16.82 1.36
N ALA A 39 4.94 16.40 2.57
CA ALA A 39 5.01 14.98 2.91
C ALA A 39 3.63 14.32 2.93
N GLY A 40 2.60 15.03 3.42
CA GLY A 40 1.20 14.60 3.36
C GLY A 40 0.69 14.42 1.94
N LYS A 41 0.98 15.36 1.04
CA LYS A 41 0.63 15.26 -0.39
C LYS A 41 1.39 14.13 -1.09
N ASN A 42 2.65 13.90 -0.73
CA ASN A 42 3.41 12.76 -1.23
C ASN A 42 2.78 11.44 -0.78
N PHE A 43 2.32 11.33 0.46
CA PHE A 43 1.56 10.16 0.92
C PHE A 43 0.27 9.96 0.10
N ALA A 44 -0.52 11.02 -0.11
CA ALA A 44 -1.74 10.97 -0.92
C ALA A 44 -1.47 10.52 -2.38
N LEU A 45 -0.36 10.94 -2.98
CA LEU A 45 0.06 10.48 -4.31
C LEU A 45 0.27 8.96 -4.34
N TRP A 46 0.97 8.41 -3.36
CA TRP A 46 1.22 6.97 -3.30
C TRP A 46 -0.02 6.17 -2.92
N GLN A 47 -0.93 6.75 -2.11
CA GLN A 47 -2.25 6.17 -1.88
C GLN A 47 -3.01 6.02 -3.20
N MET A 48 -3.14 7.09 -4.00
CA MET A 48 -3.79 7.03 -5.30
C MET A 48 -3.14 5.99 -6.22
N ARG A 49 -1.81 5.87 -6.18
CA ARG A 49 -1.10 4.85 -6.96
C ARG A 49 -1.50 3.44 -6.53
N CYS A 50 -1.63 3.19 -5.23
CA CYS A 50 -2.16 1.92 -4.71
C CYS A 50 -3.61 1.70 -5.15
N GLU A 51 -4.45 2.73 -5.20
CA GLU A 51 -5.85 2.60 -5.63
C GLU A 51 -6.00 2.11 -7.07
N ILE A 52 -5.03 2.44 -7.94
CA ILE A 52 -5.00 2.01 -9.34
C ILE A 52 -4.61 0.53 -9.47
N VAL A 53 -3.60 0.08 -8.72
CA VAL A 53 -2.95 -1.23 -8.98
C VAL A 53 -3.33 -2.31 -7.97
N ALA A 54 -3.82 -1.95 -6.78
CA ALA A 54 -4.01 -2.87 -5.67
C ALA A 54 -5.42 -3.51 -5.65
N PRO A 55 -5.54 -4.73 -5.09
CA PRO A 55 -6.85 -5.32 -4.83
C PRO A 55 -7.62 -4.50 -3.77
N MET A 56 -8.94 -4.72 -3.73
CA MET A 56 -9.85 -4.00 -2.84
C MET A 56 -9.47 -4.16 -1.36
N SER A 57 -9.03 -5.34 -0.94
CA SER A 57 -8.60 -5.61 0.44
C SER A 57 -7.47 -4.71 0.92
N VAL A 58 -6.50 -4.42 0.04
CA VAL A 58 -5.39 -3.50 0.34
C VAL A 58 -5.89 -2.07 0.39
N ARG A 59 -6.73 -1.65 -0.56
CA ARG A 59 -7.33 -0.30 -0.58
C ARG A 59 -8.12 0.00 0.70
N GLU A 60 -8.95 -0.93 1.14
CA GLU A 60 -9.72 -0.78 2.38
C GLU A 60 -8.82 -0.72 3.63
N ALA A 61 -7.72 -1.46 3.64
CA ALA A 61 -6.76 -1.39 4.74
C ALA A 61 -6.03 -0.03 4.78
N ILE A 62 -5.71 0.55 3.62
CA ILE A 62 -5.13 1.90 3.52
C ILE A 62 -6.11 2.95 4.04
N ALA A 63 -7.38 2.92 3.61
CA ALA A 63 -8.42 3.84 4.09
C ALA A 63 -8.54 3.80 5.63
N LYS A 64 -8.48 2.60 6.22
CA LYS A 64 -8.51 2.43 7.68
C LYS A 64 -7.32 3.08 8.39
N ILE A 65 -6.13 3.18 7.77
CA ILE A 65 -5.01 3.93 8.38
C ILE A 65 -5.38 5.41 8.53
N ILE A 66 -6.02 5.98 7.52
CA ILE A 66 -6.40 7.39 7.48
C ILE A 66 -7.52 7.64 8.49
N ASP A 67 -8.55 6.80 8.50
CA ASP A 67 -9.70 6.92 9.40
C ASP A 67 -9.32 6.79 10.89
N THR A 68 -8.21 6.09 11.17
CA THR A 68 -7.74 5.84 12.55
C THR A 68 -6.61 6.76 12.97
N ASN A 69 -6.26 7.78 12.19
CA ASN A 69 -5.07 8.59 12.44
C ASN A 69 -5.08 9.26 13.84
N ASP A 70 -6.26 9.63 14.34
CA ASP A 70 -6.44 10.27 15.65
C ASP A 70 -6.56 9.27 16.83
N ASP A 71 -6.67 7.96 16.56
CA ASP A 71 -6.77 6.91 17.57
C ASP A 71 -5.59 5.95 17.48
N ARG A 72 -4.62 6.13 18.39
CA ARG A 72 -3.38 5.34 18.41
C ARG A 72 -3.61 3.83 18.52
N SER A 73 -4.64 3.39 19.26
CA SER A 73 -4.92 1.97 19.44
C SER A 73 -5.50 1.36 18.16
N ARG A 74 -6.48 2.04 17.55
CA ARG A 74 -7.08 1.58 16.29
C ARG A 74 -6.08 1.64 15.13
N ARG A 75 -5.19 2.64 15.13
CA ARG A 75 -4.12 2.79 14.14
C ARG A 75 -3.17 1.61 14.14
N ALA A 76 -2.78 1.10 15.31
CA ALA A 76 -1.92 -0.08 15.41
C ALA A 76 -2.58 -1.32 14.78
N THR A 77 -3.86 -1.56 15.07
CA THR A 77 -4.60 -2.67 14.44
C THR A 77 -4.71 -2.49 12.93
N ALA A 78 -4.96 -1.28 12.46
CA ALA A 78 -5.05 -0.98 11.04
C ALA A 78 -3.68 -1.17 10.33
N HIS A 79 -2.56 -0.83 10.99
CA HIS A 79 -1.20 -1.12 10.49
C HIS A 79 -0.92 -2.60 10.36
N GLU A 80 -1.29 -3.41 11.36
CA GLU A 80 -1.15 -4.87 11.26
C GLU A 80 -1.95 -5.40 10.09
N ARG A 81 -3.19 -4.96 9.95
CA ARG A 81 -4.05 -5.40 8.85
C ARG A 81 -3.48 -5.02 7.49
N LEU A 82 -2.93 -3.80 7.32
CA LEU A 82 -2.30 -3.37 6.08
C LEU A 82 -1.12 -4.27 5.70
N LYS A 83 -0.26 -4.60 6.67
CA LYS A 83 0.89 -5.48 6.45
C LYS A 83 0.47 -6.90 6.05
N GLU A 84 -0.57 -7.44 6.67
CA GLU A 84 -1.11 -8.75 6.32
C GLU A 84 -1.59 -8.79 4.87
N VAL A 85 -2.48 -7.86 4.48
CA VAL A 85 -3.07 -7.86 3.13
C VAL A 85 -2.04 -7.59 2.03
N MET A 86 -1.02 -6.77 2.29
CA MET A 86 0.09 -6.56 1.35
C MET A 86 0.93 -7.83 1.17
N ARG A 87 1.22 -8.56 2.26
CA ARG A 87 1.95 -9.83 2.19
C ARG A 87 1.17 -10.92 1.48
N GLU A 88 -0.13 -10.99 1.73
CA GLU A 88 -1.06 -11.90 1.04
C GLU A 88 -1.10 -11.61 -0.46
N ASP A 89 -1.26 -10.34 -0.85
CA ASP A 89 -1.32 -9.92 -2.26
C ASP A 89 -0.01 -10.18 -3.03
N LEU A 90 1.13 -9.93 -2.38
CA LEU A 90 2.45 -10.21 -2.95
C LEU A 90 2.87 -11.68 -2.78
N ASN A 91 2.05 -12.51 -2.12
CA ASN A 91 2.34 -13.92 -1.85
C ASN A 91 3.70 -14.15 -1.17
N VAL A 92 4.03 -13.33 -0.18
CA VAL A 92 5.31 -13.34 0.56
C VAL A 92 5.16 -14.02 1.94
N SER A 93 4.14 -14.87 2.12
CA SER A 93 3.52 -15.10 3.43
C SER A 93 4.32 -15.90 4.47
N LYS A 94 4.08 -15.45 5.73
CA LYS A 94 4.49 -15.85 7.10
C LYS A 94 5.98 -15.76 7.44
#